data_AF-A0AAE1NUZ3-F1
#
_entry.id   AF-A0AAE1NUZ3-F1
#
_cell.length_a   1.000
_cell.length_b   1.000
_cell.length_c   1.000
_cell.angle_alpha   90.00
_cell.angle_beta   90.00
_cell.angle_gamma   90.00
#
_symmetry.space_group_name_H-M   'P 1'
#
loop_
_entity.id
_entity.type
_entity.pdbx_description
1 polymer ?
#
loop_
_entity_poly.entity_id
_entity_poly.type
_entity_poly.pdbx_seq_one_letter_code
_entity_poly.pdbx_strand_id
1 'polypeptide(L)'
;MLVGETETLGRGTSTEVYYYGTQLSIIILGSIPGMALICKVTLPIFYQLGIVSLNEYLQLRYGSQALRQLGTCLQLCYSTLYMGICMYAPSLALSAVTNLSTNTSMLLLASVTTFYITIGGVRAVVYTDVVQTVMMFTGVVVVTVMCCVDLGGLANLLAIADHGQRLQFFNMDPSPYVRHTFWSCFVLGFFLMIDYVGICQHTFQRFISVSKLRTSEGLGWFFLGGISVMWLLNFFAGLASYAIYSQCDPFTLGKINKPDQIFPYLVTDKFSFLPGLTGVFVSALYGGVLRLSVTNSSLSSSGSSAACLVWEDFLKHRPYFSRLTDRQATNVIKLLTVLTGLVALGSGVLMGGLGTIFLVAHTVLSVITGPRSGLFLSGILLPWVNAKGALVGFLVSILCSSWMVVGKFLWSAAPTMLPLSVYGCINTTSIINTTVTVFTSTTISNHTIFNATTTTPSSTTDYNDTNQITDSLFEYVDTTSSYLDESATTTTTSLYDVSYCYVGVGGLVLMMLVASIVSLVTGPTPPKDLEEGVVNPLCRRLYQRAWCYFHKSASCPWEEEEEEEEEEARDGEEGHVMMSDPADSSLHRPKV
;
A
#
# COMPACT_ATOMS: atom_id res chain seq x y z
N MET A 1 -2.29 9.53 -10.88
CA MET A 1 -1.71 8.19 -10.63
C MET A 1 -0.66 8.35 -9.54
N LEU A 2 0.45 9.05 -9.78
CA LEU A 2 1.53 9.21 -8.77
C LEU A 2 1.03 9.71 -7.40
N VAL A 3 0.34 10.84 -7.35
CA VAL A 3 -0.07 11.52 -6.11
C VAL A 3 -0.71 10.63 -5.04
N GLY A 4 -1.78 9.88 -5.37
CA GLY A 4 -2.64 9.23 -4.39
C GLY A 4 -1.99 8.05 -3.66
N GLU A 5 -1.06 7.35 -4.32
CA GLU A 5 -0.26 6.30 -3.71
C GLU A 5 0.97 6.92 -3.02
N THR A 6 1.64 7.89 -3.66
CA THR A 6 2.85 8.50 -3.10
C THR A 6 2.66 9.24 -1.78
N GLU A 7 1.45 9.72 -1.44
CA GLU A 7 1.25 10.49 -0.21
C GLU A 7 1.11 9.65 1.05
N THR A 8 0.23 8.66 1.01
CA THR A 8 -0.04 7.77 2.15
C THR A 8 1.11 6.79 2.28
N LEU A 9 1.60 6.28 1.14
CA LEU A 9 2.73 5.38 1.08
C LEU A 9 4.03 6.11 1.39
N GLY A 10 4.31 7.27 0.78
CA GLY A 10 5.58 7.99 0.98
C GLY A 10 5.81 8.39 2.44
N ARG A 11 4.78 8.89 3.12
CA ARG A 11 4.86 9.23 4.56
C ARG A 11 5.09 8.02 5.44
N GLY A 12 4.29 6.98 5.23
CA GLY A 12 4.48 5.72 5.95
C GLY A 12 5.85 5.11 5.66
N THR A 13 6.36 5.25 4.44
CA THR A 13 7.66 4.73 4.01
C THR A 13 8.83 5.41 4.72
N SER A 14 8.80 6.75 4.82
CA SER A 14 9.83 7.51 5.55
C SER A 14 9.85 7.15 7.04
N THR A 15 8.67 6.99 7.65
CA THR A 15 8.54 6.51 9.04
C THR A 15 9.06 5.09 9.19
N GLU A 16 8.74 4.19 8.26
CA GLU A 16 9.24 2.81 8.30
C GLU A 16 10.77 2.76 8.17
N VAL A 17 11.39 3.60 7.34
CA VAL A 17 12.87 3.68 7.27
C VAL A 17 13.48 4.18 8.58
N TYR A 18 12.85 5.16 9.23
CA TYR A 18 13.33 5.70 10.50
C TYR A 18 13.41 4.62 11.60
N TYR A 19 12.37 3.79 11.72
CA TYR A 19 12.24 2.79 12.78
C TYR A 19 12.73 1.38 12.42
N TYR A 20 12.69 1.01 11.15
CA TYR A 20 12.94 -0.37 10.67
C TYR A 20 14.05 -0.48 9.60
N GLY A 21 14.59 0.65 9.10
CA GLY A 21 15.74 0.68 8.19
C GLY A 21 15.39 0.64 6.69
N THR A 22 16.42 0.61 5.83
CA THR A 22 16.29 0.79 4.38
C THR A 22 15.88 -0.46 3.61
N GLN A 23 15.68 -1.61 4.26
CA GLN A 23 15.34 -2.89 3.61
C GLN A 23 14.08 -2.80 2.72
N LEU A 24 13.14 -1.92 3.08
CA LEU A 24 11.94 -1.66 2.31
C LEU A 24 12.23 -1.14 0.89
N SER A 25 13.43 -0.60 0.60
CA SER A 25 13.77 -0.09 -0.74
C SER A 25 13.75 -1.15 -1.83
N ILE A 26 13.85 -2.43 -1.46
CA ILE A 26 13.77 -3.56 -2.39
C ILE A 26 12.41 -3.65 -3.11
N ILE A 27 11.37 -2.97 -2.63
CA ILE A 27 10.09 -2.88 -3.36
C ILE A 27 10.25 -2.29 -4.78
N ILE A 28 11.25 -1.42 -5.00
CA ILE A 28 11.55 -0.85 -6.32
C ILE A 28 12.06 -1.94 -7.29
N LEU A 29 12.83 -2.90 -6.79
CA LEU A 29 13.31 -4.00 -7.63
C LEU A 29 12.18 -5.00 -7.93
N GLY A 30 11.32 -5.26 -6.95
CA GLY A 30 10.14 -6.13 -7.11
C GLY A 30 9.08 -5.56 -8.06
N SER A 31 8.94 -4.24 -8.13
CA SER A 31 7.94 -3.59 -8.98
C SER A 31 8.23 -3.70 -10.48
N ILE A 32 9.50 -3.84 -10.87
CA ILE A 32 9.93 -4.01 -12.28
C ILE A 32 9.28 -5.24 -12.95
N PRO A 33 9.42 -6.47 -12.43
CA PRO A 33 8.76 -7.63 -13.01
C PRO A 33 7.23 -7.55 -12.93
N GLY A 34 6.68 -6.88 -11.89
CA GLY A 34 5.23 -6.65 -11.78
C GLY A 34 4.71 -5.79 -12.93
N MET A 35 5.38 -4.68 -13.25
CA MET A 35 5.04 -3.83 -14.39
C MET A 35 5.21 -4.56 -15.72
N ALA A 36 6.27 -5.36 -15.87
CA ALA A 36 6.48 -6.15 -17.08
C ALA A 36 5.33 -7.14 -17.33
N LEU A 37 4.85 -7.82 -16.29
CA LEU A 37 3.70 -8.72 -16.37
C LEU A 37 2.45 -7.95 -16.84
N ILE A 38 2.20 -6.77 -16.29
CA ILE A 38 1.01 -5.97 -16.62
C ILE A 38 1.05 -5.49 -18.06
N CYS A 39 2.16 -4.90 -18.50
CA CYS A 39 2.29 -4.38 -19.86
C CYS A 39 2.20 -5.50 -20.91
N LYS A 40 2.71 -6.70 -20.61
CA LYS A 40 2.73 -7.82 -21.58
C LYS A 40 1.52 -8.73 -21.54
N VAL A 41 0.85 -8.86 -20.40
CA VAL A 41 -0.23 -9.84 -20.22
C VAL A 41 -1.57 -9.15 -19.97
N THR A 42 -1.65 -8.34 -18.92
CA THR A 42 -2.93 -7.77 -18.47
C THR A 42 -3.44 -6.67 -19.39
N LEU A 43 -2.56 -5.75 -19.79
CA LEU A 43 -2.92 -4.56 -20.55
C LEU A 43 -3.43 -4.87 -21.97
N PRO A 44 -2.80 -5.76 -22.78
CA PRO A 44 -3.28 -6.08 -24.12
C PRO A 44 -4.70 -6.67 -24.13
N ILE A 45 -4.99 -7.57 -23.18
CA ILE A 45 -6.30 -8.22 -23.02
C ILE A 45 -7.39 -7.17 -22.78
N PHE A 46 -7.20 -6.32 -21.79
CA PHE A 46 -8.21 -5.32 -21.47
C PHE A 46 -8.34 -4.24 -22.54
N TYR A 47 -7.25 -3.94 -23.26
CA TYR A 47 -7.27 -2.98 -24.35
C TYR A 47 -8.09 -3.48 -25.55
N GLN A 48 -8.05 -4.79 -25.83
CA GLN A 48 -8.87 -5.43 -26.88
C GLN A 48 -10.35 -5.48 -26.49
N LEU A 49 -10.64 -5.78 -25.22
CA LEU A 49 -12.02 -5.90 -24.73
C LEU A 49 -12.77 -4.56 -24.65
N GLY A 50 -12.07 -3.44 -24.53
CA GLY A 50 -12.69 -2.10 -24.52
C GLY A 50 -13.67 -1.84 -23.36
N ILE A 51 -13.55 -2.63 -22.29
CA ILE A 51 -14.45 -2.58 -21.12
C ILE A 51 -14.26 -1.31 -20.29
N VAL A 52 -15.37 -0.80 -19.74
CA VAL A 52 -15.37 0.42 -18.91
C VAL A 52 -15.14 0.08 -17.43
N SER A 53 -15.67 -1.07 -16.98
CA SER A 53 -15.52 -1.58 -15.62
C SER A 53 -14.64 -2.82 -15.60
N LEU A 54 -13.65 -2.86 -14.72
CA LEU A 54 -12.83 -4.06 -14.56
C LEU A 54 -13.67 -5.25 -14.07
N ASN A 55 -14.73 -5.04 -13.29
CA ASN A 55 -15.60 -6.12 -12.84
C ASN A 55 -16.46 -6.72 -13.96
N GLU A 56 -16.63 -6.00 -15.07
CA GLU A 56 -17.29 -6.51 -16.28
C GLU A 56 -16.50 -7.67 -16.90
N TYR A 57 -15.17 -7.61 -16.84
CA TYR A 57 -14.29 -8.71 -17.25
C TYR A 57 -14.64 -10.02 -16.54
N LEU A 58 -14.94 -9.97 -15.23
CA LEU A 58 -15.29 -11.19 -14.48
C LEU A 58 -16.60 -11.81 -14.97
N GLN A 59 -17.54 -10.98 -15.43
CA GLN A 59 -18.79 -11.46 -16.00
C GLN A 59 -18.56 -12.08 -17.37
N LEU A 60 -17.77 -11.45 -18.24
CA LEU A 60 -17.43 -11.98 -19.56
C LEU A 60 -16.67 -13.32 -19.42
N ARG A 61 -15.68 -13.37 -18.52
CA ARG A 61 -14.83 -14.55 -18.33
C ARG A 61 -15.56 -15.76 -17.73
N TYR A 62 -16.42 -15.55 -16.75
CA TYR A 62 -17.04 -16.63 -15.99
C TYR A 62 -18.55 -16.78 -16.25
N GLY A 63 -19.16 -15.93 -17.07
CA GLY A 63 -20.59 -15.94 -17.35
C GLY A 63 -21.48 -15.73 -16.11
N SER A 64 -20.92 -15.22 -15.00
CA SER A 64 -21.59 -15.19 -13.69
C SER A 64 -21.78 -13.79 -13.16
N GLN A 65 -23.04 -13.38 -13.02
CA GLN A 65 -23.43 -12.11 -12.41
C GLN A 65 -23.03 -12.05 -10.92
N ALA A 66 -23.00 -13.19 -10.23
CA ALA A 66 -22.64 -13.26 -8.82
C ALA A 66 -21.17 -12.85 -8.59
N LEU A 67 -20.25 -13.29 -9.46
CA LEU A 67 -18.83 -12.93 -9.38
C LEU A 67 -18.62 -11.43 -9.63
N ARG A 68 -19.35 -10.83 -10.58
CA ARG A 68 -19.32 -9.38 -10.83
C ARG A 68 -19.78 -8.60 -9.59
N GLN A 69 -20.95 -8.95 -9.03
CA GLN A 69 -21.48 -8.28 -7.84
C GLN A 69 -20.56 -8.43 -6.62
N LEU A 70 -19.98 -9.61 -6.44
CA LEU A 70 -19.04 -9.87 -5.35
C LEU A 70 -17.75 -9.06 -5.51
N GLY A 71 -17.20 -8.98 -6.72
CA GLY A 71 -16.05 -8.12 -7.04
C GLY A 71 -16.32 -6.65 -6.75
N THR A 72 -17.50 -6.15 -7.11
CA THR A 72 -17.91 -4.76 -6.84
C THR A 72 -18.11 -4.48 -5.36
N CYS A 73 -18.72 -5.41 -4.61
CA CYS A 73 -18.89 -5.27 -3.16
C CYS A 73 -17.55 -5.13 -2.43
N LEU A 74 -16.56 -5.93 -2.82
CA LEU A 74 -15.23 -5.88 -2.22
C LEU A 74 -14.41 -4.69 -2.69
N GLN A 75 -14.55 -4.29 -3.95
CA GLN A 75 -13.96 -3.04 -4.42
C GLN A 75 -14.50 -1.85 -3.63
N LEU A 76 -15.80 -1.82 -3.31
CA LEU A 76 -16.41 -0.81 -2.46
C LEU A 76 -15.81 -0.84 -1.04
N CYS A 77 -15.72 -2.03 -0.43
CA CYS A 77 -15.12 -2.20 0.89
C CYS A 77 -13.65 -1.73 0.94
N TYR A 78 -12.84 -2.15 -0.04
CA TYR A 78 -11.46 -1.70 -0.22
C TYR A 78 -11.37 -0.18 -0.34
N SER A 79 -12.16 0.41 -1.24
CA SER A 79 -12.14 1.85 -1.47
C SER A 79 -12.51 2.63 -0.21
N THR A 80 -13.50 2.19 0.56
CA THR A 80 -13.88 2.83 1.83
C THR A 80 -12.78 2.75 2.88
N LEU A 81 -12.17 1.57 3.07
CA LEU A 81 -11.06 1.39 4.03
C LEU A 81 -9.83 2.20 3.61
N TYR A 82 -9.45 2.14 2.34
CA TYR A 82 -8.33 2.90 1.80
C TYR A 82 -8.54 4.41 1.97
N MET A 83 -9.75 4.90 1.69
CA MET A 83 -10.13 6.29 1.93
C MET A 83 -9.98 6.69 3.39
N GLY A 84 -10.44 5.87 4.33
CA GLY A 84 -10.29 6.13 5.76
C GLY A 84 -8.84 6.25 6.21
N ILE A 85 -7.99 5.31 5.78
CA ILE A 85 -6.55 5.32 6.07
C ILE A 85 -5.89 6.58 5.49
N CYS A 86 -6.25 6.93 4.24
CA CYS A 86 -5.73 8.12 3.59
C CYS A 86 -6.16 9.39 4.34
N MET A 87 -7.42 9.49 4.80
CA MET A 87 -7.91 10.64 5.58
C MET A 87 -7.24 10.79 6.95
N TYR A 88 -6.78 9.70 7.52
CA TYR A 88 -6.12 9.69 8.82
C TYR A 88 -4.69 10.26 8.77
N ALA A 89 -3.93 10.02 7.70
CA ALA A 89 -2.54 10.49 7.60
C ALA A 89 -2.34 12.02 7.66
N PRO A 90 -3.04 12.86 6.88
CA PRO A 90 -2.92 14.31 7.00
C PRO A 90 -3.63 14.89 8.21
N SER A 91 -4.68 14.24 8.74
CA SER A 91 -5.30 14.70 9.98
C SER A 91 -4.34 14.52 11.16
N LEU A 92 -3.55 13.43 11.15
CA LEU A 92 -2.46 13.21 12.08
C LEU A 92 -1.36 14.26 11.93
N ALA A 93 -0.93 14.55 10.70
CA ALA A 93 0.05 15.60 10.42
C ALA A 93 -0.43 16.99 10.86
N LEU A 94 -1.69 17.35 10.60
CA LEU A 94 -2.26 18.62 11.06
C LEU A 94 -2.32 18.66 12.58
N SER A 95 -2.71 17.58 13.24
CA SER A 95 -2.70 17.53 14.71
C SER A 95 -1.30 17.56 15.34
N ALA A 96 -0.24 17.34 14.55
CA ALA A 96 1.14 17.54 15.01
C ALA A 96 1.59 19.00 14.91
N VAL A 97 1.10 19.73 13.90
CA VAL A 97 1.43 21.15 13.66
C VAL A 97 0.46 22.10 14.38
N THR A 98 -0.75 21.63 14.65
CA THR A 98 -1.81 22.37 15.36
C THR A 98 -2.13 21.67 16.67
N ASN A 99 -2.54 22.41 17.70
CA ASN A 99 -3.00 21.84 18.97
C ASN A 99 -4.41 21.22 18.89
N LEU A 100 -4.84 20.75 17.71
CA LEU A 100 -6.16 20.14 17.49
C LEU A 100 -6.12 18.63 17.72
N SER A 101 -7.22 18.08 18.23
CA SER A 101 -7.38 16.62 18.30
C SER A 101 -7.41 16.02 16.89
N THR A 102 -6.83 14.82 16.71
CA THR A 102 -6.81 14.12 15.41
C THR A 102 -8.22 13.91 14.83
N ASN A 103 -9.21 13.63 15.68
CA ASN A 103 -10.60 13.48 15.28
C ASN A 103 -11.20 14.79 14.74
N THR A 104 -10.91 15.92 15.39
CA THR A 104 -11.36 17.25 14.93
C THR A 104 -10.70 17.61 13.60
N SER A 105 -9.40 17.38 13.46
CA SER A 105 -8.64 17.61 12.23
C SER A 105 -9.19 16.78 11.06
N MET A 106 -9.61 15.55 11.33
CA MET A 106 -10.21 14.68 10.32
C MET A 106 -11.62 15.13 9.92
N LEU A 107 -12.45 15.58 10.86
CA LEU A 107 -13.78 16.13 10.57
C LEU A 107 -13.70 17.43 9.75
N LEU A 108 -12.75 18.30 10.09
CA LEU A 108 -12.48 19.53 9.35
C LEU A 108 -12.05 19.21 7.92
N LEU A 109 -11.12 18.26 7.76
CA LEU A 109 -10.69 17.78 6.45
C LEU A 109 -11.86 17.22 5.64
N ALA A 110 -12.69 16.35 6.22
CA ALA A 110 -13.86 15.78 5.55
C ALA A 110 -14.86 16.86 5.09
N SER A 111 -15.10 17.88 5.93
CA SER A 111 -16.02 18.98 5.63
C SER A 111 -15.53 19.84 4.47
N VAL A 112 -14.27 20.28 4.51
CA VAL A 112 -13.64 21.07 3.43
C VAL A 112 -13.63 20.27 2.14
N THR A 113 -13.32 18.97 2.23
CA THR A 113 -13.29 18.08 1.07
C THR A 113 -14.67 17.95 0.42
N THR A 114 -15.70 17.71 1.22
CA THR A 114 -17.08 17.61 0.73
C THR A 114 -17.53 18.89 0.04
N PHE A 115 -17.20 20.06 0.62
CA PHE A 115 -17.52 21.36 0.03
C PHE A 115 -16.80 21.61 -1.30
N TYR A 116 -15.52 21.23 -1.41
CA TYR A 116 -14.78 21.39 -2.66
C TYR A 116 -15.30 20.45 -3.77
N ILE A 117 -15.66 19.21 -3.42
CA ILE A 117 -16.19 18.21 -4.37
C ILE A 117 -17.48 18.69 -5.04
N THR A 118 -18.39 19.32 -4.29
CA THR A 118 -19.66 19.77 -4.83
C THR A 118 -19.50 20.88 -5.87
N ILE A 119 -18.38 21.61 -5.85
CA ILE A 119 -18.11 22.77 -6.71
C ILE A 119 -17.16 22.45 -7.88
N GLY A 120 -16.08 21.67 -7.66
CA GLY A 120 -14.90 21.65 -8.54
C GLY A 120 -15.00 20.84 -9.84
N GLY A 121 -15.79 19.77 -9.88
CA GLY A 121 -15.85 18.86 -11.03
C GLY A 121 -14.51 18.19 -11.38
N VAL A 122 -14.49 17.34 -12.41
CA VAL A 122 -13.33 16.45 -12.72
C VAL A 122 -12.13 17.20 -13.29
N ARG A 123 -12.36 18.26 -14.09
CA ARG A 123 -11.27 19.01 -14.73
C ARG A 123 -10.39 19.74 -13.72
N ALA A 124 -10.99 20.35 -12.70
CA ALA A 124 -10.24 21.02 -11.64
C ALA A 124 -9.29 20.06 -10.92
N VAL A 125 -9.73 18.82 -10.70
CA VAL A 125 -8.96 17.76 -10.03
C VAL A 125 -7.70 17.41 -10.81
N VAL A 126 -7.77 17.36 -12.15
CA VAL A 126 -6.59 17.03 -12.97
C VAL A 126 -5.54 18.15 -12.89
N TYR A 127 -5.95 19.41 -12.84
CA TYR A 127 -5.00 20.52 -12.68
C TYR A 127 -4.39 20.55 -11.28
N THR A 128 -5.19 20.34 -10.24
CA THR A 128 -4.66 20.29 -8.87
C THR A 128 -3.72 19.10 -8.67
N ASP A 129 -3.92 17.97 -9.37
CA ASP A 129 -3.00 16.82 -9.35
C ASP A 129 -1.58 17.20 -9.77
N VAL A 130 -1.45 17.97 -10.85
CA VAL A 130 -0.14 18.33 -11.40
C VAL A 130 0.58 19.24 -10.41
N VAL A 131 -0.10 20.27 -9.93
CA VAL A 131 0.44 21.21 -8.93
C VAL A 131 0.86 20.46 -7.67
N GLN A 132 0.03 19.55 -7.19
CA GLN A 132 0.31 18.79 -5.98
C GLN A 132 1.48 17.82 -6.16
N THR A 133 1.58 17.12 -7.29
CA THR A 133 2.73 16.25 -7.59
C THR A 133 4.02 17.07 -7.48
N VAL A 134 4.06 18.24 -8.12
CA VAL A 134 5.23 19.13 -8.09
C VAL A 134 5.55 19.60 -6.67
N MET A 135 4.54 19.96 -5.88
CA MET A 135 4.74 20.36 -4.47
C MET A 135 5.29 19.23 -3.62
N MET A 136 4.81 17.99 -3.81
CA MET A 136 5.32 16.82 -3.07
C MET A 136 6.78 16.52 -3.40
N PHE A 137 7.14 16.47 -4.69
CA PHE A 137 8.52 16.25 -5.12
C PHE A 137 9.44 17.33 -4.56
N THR A 138 9.04 18.59 -4.70
CA THR A 138 9.83 19.72 -4.21
C THR A 138 9.96 19.67 -2.68
N GLY A 139 8.88 19.38 -1.96
CA GLY A 139 8.88 19.31 -0.50
C GLY A 139 9.84 18.25 0.05
N VAL A 140 9.78 17.03 -0.48
CA VAL A 140 10.67 15.94 -0.04
C VAL A 140 12.14 16.25 -0.38
N VAL A 141 12.41 16.81 -1.56
CA VAL A 141 13.76 17.21 -1.96
C VAL A 141 14.31 18.31 -1.04
N VAL A 142 13.53 19.36 -0.78
CA VAL A 142 13.94 20.47 0.09
C VAL A 142 14.24 19.97 1.51
N VAL A 143 13.35 19.17 2.10
CA VAL A 143 13.56 18.60 3.44
C VAL A 143 14.82 17.75 3.48
N THR A 144 15.01 16.86 2.51
CA THR A 144 16.18 15.96 2.47
C THR A 144 17.49 16.75 2.34
N VAL A 145 17.54 17.73 1.43
CA VAL A 145 18.74 18.56 1.20
C VAL A 145 19.07 19.39 2.44
N MET A 146 18.08 20.00 3.08
CA MET A 146 18.32 20.80 4.29
C MET A 146 18.84 19.93 5.44
N CYS A 147 18.27 18.74 5.65
CA CYS A 147 18.81 17.79 6.62
C CYS A 147 20.26 17.39 6.30
N CYS A 148 20.61 17.20 5.02
CA CYS A 148 22.00 16.92 4.62
C CYS A 148 22.94 18.09 4.95
N VAL A 149 22.51 19.33 4.74
CA VAL A 149 23.31 20.53 5.04
C VAL A 149 23.53 20.67 6.54
N ASP A 150 22.48 20.50 7.36
CA ASP A 150 22.57 20.58 8.82
C ASP A 150 23.50 19.52 9.42
N LEU A 151 23.58 18.35 8.80
CA LEU A 151 24.48 17.25 9.21
C LEU A 151 25.92 17.42 8.70
N GLY A 152 26.23 18.49 7.97
CA GLY A 152 27.57 18.73 7.40
C GLY A 152 27.87 17.90 6.14
N GLY A 153 26.84 17.38 5.46
CA GLY A 153 26.95 16.69 4.18
C GLY A 153 26.36 15.28 4.16
N LEU A 154 26.21 14.73 2.95
CA LEU A 154 25.66 13.39 2.72
C LEU A 154 26.51 12.27 3.35
N ALA A 155 27.83 12.44 3.39
CA ALA A 155 28.73 11.44 3.97
C ALA A 155 28.47 11.22 5.47
N ASN A 156 28.26 12.31 6.23
CA ASN A 156 27.94 12.23 7.66
C ASN A 156 26.57 11.59 7.88
N LEU A 157 25.57 11.94 7.07
CA LEU A 157 24.25 11.32 7.12
C LEU A 157 24.33 9.80 6.96
N LEU A 158 25.08 9.33 5.95
CA LEU A 158 25.25 7.90 5.71
C LEU A 158 26.05 7.23 6.82
N ALA A 159 27.09 7.87 7.35
CA ALA A 159 27.87 7.32 8.47
C ALA A 159 27.03 7.16 9.75
N ILE A 160 26.20 8.16 10.08
CA ILE A 160 25.27 8.09 11.23
C ILE A 160 24.23 6.98 11.02
N ALA A 161 23.70 6.88 9.80
CA ALA A 161 22.73 5.85 9.46
C ALA A 161 23.32 4.42 9.52
N ASP A 162 24.58 4.26 9.15
CA ASP A 162 25.32 2.99 9.24
C ASP A 162 25.55 2.59 10.71
N HIS A 163 26.04 3.53 11.53
CA HIS A 163 26.18 3.33 12.97
C HIS A 163 24.84 2.98 13.64
N GLY A 164 23.76 3.58 13.17
CA GLY A 164 22.41 3.26 13.61
C GLY A 164 21.88 1.91 13.12
N GLN A 165 22.60 1.14 12.29
CA GLN A 165 22.08 -0.09 11.67
C GLN A 165 20.85 0.13 10.76
N ARG A 166 20.64 1.35 10.26
CA ARG A 166 19.51 1.65 9.34
C ARG A 166 19.85 1.31 7.89
N LEU A 167 21.13 1.27 7.52
CA LEU A 167 21.61 0.93 6.18
C LEU A 167 21.71 -0.59 5.96
N GLN A 168 20.58 -1.27 6.05
CA GLN A 168 20.50 -2.70 5.73
C GLN A 168 19.72 -2.86 4.43
N PHE A 169 20.42 -3.14 3.32
CA PHE A 169 19.76 -3.32 2.02
C PHE A 169 19.47 -4.79 1.69
N PHE A 170 20.39 -5.68 2.07
CA PHE A 170 20.41 -7.07 1.63
C PHE A 170 20.35 -8.05 2.79
N ASN A 171 19.31 -7.96 3.63
CA ASN A 171 19.01 -9.07 4.53
C ASN A 171 18.43 -10.24 3.72
N MET A 172 19.25 -11.27 3.50
CA MET A 172 18.91 -12.44 2.67
C MET A 172 18.24 -13.58 3.45
N ASP A 173 17.84 -13.35 4.69
CA ASP A 173 17.13 -14.35 5.48
C ASP A 173 15.82 -14.78 4.77
N PRO A 174 15.63 -16.08 4.48
CA PRO A 174 14.45 -16.58 3.79
C PRO A 174 13.24 -16.77 4.73
N SER A 175 13.38 -16.48 6.02
CA SER A 175 12.32 -16.69 7.00
C SER A 175 11.16 -15.72 6.79
N PRO A 176 9.91 -16.21 6.64
CA PRO A 176 8.74 -15.36 6.40
C PRO A 176 8.26 -14.60 7.65
N TYR A 177 8.83 -14.89 8.82
CA TYR A 177 8.48 -14.28 10.11
C TYR A 177 9.21 -12.96 10.38
N VAL A 178 10.30 -12.70 9.65
CA VAL A 178 11.04 -11.43 9.78
C VAL A 178 10.28 -10.33 9.05
N ARG A 179 10.12 -9.17 9.70
CA ARG A 179 9.30 -8.04 9.20
C ARG A 179 9.70 -7.63 7.78
N HIS A 180 11.00 -7.41 7.56
CA HIS A 180 11.57 -7.01 6.29
C HIS A 180 12.75 -7.94 5.97
N THR A 181 12.73 -8.51 4.77
CA THR A 181 13.85 -9.22 4.16
C THR A 181 13.88 -8.86 2.69
N PHE A 182 14.98 -9.14 2.01
CA PHE A 182 15.08 -8.97 0.56
C PHE A 182 13.89 -9.66 -0.15
N TRP A 183 13.60 -10.91 0.23
CA TRP A 183 12.51 -11.69 -0.33
C TRP A 183 11.14 -11.10 -0.03
N SER A 184 10.89 -10.69 1.21
CA SER A 184 9.58 -10.18 1.61
C SER A 184 9.28 -8.86 0.88
N CYS A 185 10.25 -7.95 0.83
CA CYS A 185 10.09 -6.65 0.18
C CYS A 185 10.04 -6.76 -1.34
N PHE A 186 10.79 -7.69 -1.95
CA PHE A 186 10.70 -7.96 -3.38
C PHE A 186 9.31 -8.47 -3.77
N VAL A 187 8.79 -9.45 -3.02
CA VAL A 187 7.45 -10.03 -3.23
C VAL A 187 6.36 -8.97 -3.02
N LEU A 188 6.51 -8.11 -2.01
CA LEU A 188 5.61 -6.98 -1.79
C LEU A 188 5.61 -6.01 -2.99
N GLY A 189 6.78 -5.60 -3.49
CA GLY A 189 6.90 -4.70 -4.64
C GLY A 189 6.27 -5.26 -5.92
N PHE A 190 6.45 -6.57 -6.17
CA PHE A 190 5.82 -7.28 -7.27
C PHE A 190 4.29 -7.25 -7.18
N PHE A 191 3.77 -7.57 -6.00
CA PHE A 191 2.34 -7.60 -5.73
C PHE A 191 1.69 -6.21 -5.82
N LEU A 192 2.34 -5.18 -5.26
CA LEU A 192 1.85 -3.80 -5.29
C LEU A 192 1.62 -3.33 -6.73
N MET A 193 2.53 -3.64 -7.66
CA MET A 193 2.33 -3.26 -9.06
C MET A 193 1.15 -3.98 -9.70
N ILE A 194 1.03 -5.30 -9.48
CA ILE A 194 -0.08 -6.09 -10.02
C ILE A 194 -1.42 -5.53 -9.53
N ASP A 195 -1.54 -5.31 -8.22
CA ASP A 195 -2.77 -4.84 -7.61
C ASP A 195 -3.11 -3.40 -8.02
N TYR A 196 -2.14 -2.49 -7.94
CA TYR A 196 -2.36 -1.05 -8.16
C TYR A 196 -2.48 -0.68 -9.64
N VAL A 197 -1.61 -1.23 -10.50
CA VAL A 197 -1.58 -0.87 -11.93
C VAL A 197 -2.44 -1.82 -12.75
N GLY A 198 -2.37 -3.12 -12.47
CA GLY A 198 -3.03 -4.14 -13.28
C GLY A 198 -4.53 -4.26 -13.00
N ILE A 199 -4.92 -4.13 -11.73
CA ILE A 199 -6.24 -4.56 -11.26
C ILE A 199 -7.00 -3.40 -10.57
N CYS A 200 -6.37 -2.24 -10.38
CA CYS A 200 -7.06 -1.11 -9.77
C CYS A 200 -7.86 -0.29 -10.80
N GLN A 201 -9.16 -0.14 -10.56
CA GLN A 201 -10.11 0.51 -11.48
C GLN A 201 -9.65 1.90 -11.96
N HIS A 202 -9.19 2.77 -11.05
CA HIS A 202 -8.85 4.15 -11.39
C HIS A 202 -7.54 4.28 -12.18
N THR A 203 -6.61 3.34 -12.02
CA THR A 203 -5.36 3.27 -12.76
C THR A 203 -5.60 2.64 -14.12
N PHE A 204 -6.32 1.53 -14.14
CA PHE A 204 -6.75 0.82 -15.34
C PHE A 204 -7.43 1.74 -16.37
N GLN A 205 -8.43 2.52 -15.94
CA GLN A 205 -9.18 3.40 -16.83
C GLN A 205 -8.31 4.44 -17.55
N ARG A 206 -7.24 4.91 -16.90
CA ARG A 206 -6.32 5.88 -17.49
C ARG A 206 -5.46 5.25 -18.59
N PHE A 207 -5.08 3.98 -18.42
CA PHE A 207 -4.30 3.26 -19.42
C PHE A 207 -5.11 2.92 -20.67
N ILE A 208 -6.38 2.54 -20.53
CA ILE A 208 -7.25 2.24 -21.69
C ILE A 208 -7.79 3.47 -22.41
N SER A 209 -7.75 4.65 -21.76
CA SER A 209 -8.17 5.92 -22.39
C SER A 209 -7.19 6.40 -23.47
N VAL A 210 -5.97 5.85 -23.50
CA VAL A 210 -4.97 6.14 -24.52
C VAL A 210 -5.34 5.40 -25.81
N SER A 211 -5.16 6.03 -26.98
CA SER A 211 -5.61 5.48 -28.28
C SER A 211 -4.72 4.40 -28.88
N LYS A 212 -3.50 4.19 -28.38
CA LYS A 212 -2.56 3.18 -28.86
C LYS A 212 -2.02 2.34 -27.70
N LEU A 213 -2.06 1.02 -27.83
CA LEU A 213 -1.52 0.07 -26.84
C LEU A 213 -0.05 0.33 -26.52
N ARG A 214 0.79 0.50 -27.55
CA ARG A 214 2.24 0.76 -27.36
C ARG A 214 2.53 2.04 -26.58
N THR A 215 1.68 3.07 -26.74
CA THR A 215 1.79 4.31 -25.95
C THR A 215 1.35 4.09 -24.51
N SER A 216 0.32 3.27 -24.29
CA SER A 216 -0.14 2.87 -22.96
C SER A 216 0.92 2.05 -22.21
N GLU A 217 1.61 1.12 -22.89
CA GLU A 217 2.76 0.39 -22.33
C GLU A 217 3.90 1.34 -21.94
N GLY A 218 4.27 2.27 -22.82
CA GLY A 218 5.28 3.29 -22.52
C GLY A 218 4.90 4.18 -21.34
N LEU A 219 3.62 4.50 -21.19
CA LEU A 219 3.09 5.25 -20.04
C LEU A 219 3.21 4.44 -18.74
N GLY A 220 3.05 3.12 -18.79
CA GLY A 220 3.24 2.23 -17.63
C GLY A 220 4.67 2.29 -17.11
N TRP A 221 5.66 2.20 -18.00
CA TRP A 221 7.08 2.33 -17.64
C TRP A 221 7.45 3.74 -17.16
N PHE A 222 6.89 4.78 -17.77
CA PHE A 222 7.07 6.16 -17.29
C PHE A 222 6.51 6.33 -15.86
N PHE A 223 5.33 5.75 -15.60
CA PHE A 223 4.74 5.76 -14.27
C PHE A 223 5.62 5.03 -13.25
N LEU A 224 6.15 3.85 -13.61
CA LEU A 224 7.08 3.11 -12.76
C LEU A 224 8.34 3.93 -12.43
N GLY A 225 8.91 4.62 -13.42
CA GLY A 225 10.06 5.50 -13.20
C GLY A 225 9.74 6.63 -12.21
N GLY A 226 8.61 7.31 -12.40
CA GLY A 226 8.17 8.39 -11.52
C GLY A 226 7.92 7.96 -10.07
N ILE A 227 7.24 6.82 -9.86
CA ILE A 227 6.99 6.32 -8.50
C ILE A 227 8.27 5.81 -7.83
N SER A 228 9.17 5.19 -8.60
CA SER A 228 10.46 4.71 -8.08
C SER A 228 11.34 5.86 -7.60
N VAL A 229 11.41 6.97 -8.36
CA VAL A 229 12.12 8.19 -7.94
C VAL A 229 11.51 8.76 -6.67
N MET A 230 10.17 8.83 -6.59
CA MET A 230 9.49 9.32 -5.39
C MET A 230 9.76 8.44 -4.17
N TRP A 231 9.69 7.12 -4.29
CA TRP A 231 10.01 6.19 -3.20
C TRP A 231 11.46 6.34 -2.76
N LEU A 232 12.40 6.44 -3.70
CA LEU A 232 13.81 6.68 -3.38
C LEU A 232 14.01 7.96 -2.56
N LEU A 233 13.38 9.06 -2.98
CA LEU A 233 13.42 10.33 -2.25
C LEU A 233 12.83 10.20 -0.84
N ASN A 234 11.73 9.46 -0.67
CA ASN A 234 11.14 9.21 0.66
C ASN A 234 12.05 8.32 1.54
N PHE A 235 12.71 7.31 0.98
CA PHE A 235 13.68 6.52 1.72
C PHE A 235 14.86 7.38 2.23
N PHE A 236 15.41 8.24 1.37
CA PHE A 236 16.45 9.20 1.77
C PHE A 236 15.95 10.19 2.82
N ALA A 237 14.73 10.70 2.67
CA ALA A 237 14.10 11.58 3.64
C ALA A 237 13.92 10.90 5.02
N GLY A 238 13.54 9.63 5.06
CA GLY A 238 13.45 8.83 6.29
C GLY A 238 14.82 8.56 6.95
N LEU A 239 15.86 8.39 6.13
CA LEU A 239 17.22 8.26 6.63
C LEU A 239 17.75 9.59 7.19
N ALA A 240 17.47 10.68 6.50
CA ALA A 240 17.85 12.03 6.90
C ALA A 240 17.16 12.44 8.20
N SER A 241 15.87 12.13 8.35
CA SER A 241 15.14 12.39 9.60
C SER A 241 15.72 11.59 10.77
N TYR A 242 16.12 10.33 10.54
CA TYR A 242 16.82 9.54 11.56
C TYR A 242 18.17 10.15 11.93
N ALA A 243 19.00 10.52 10.96
CA ALA A 243 20.32 11.06 11.25
C ALA A 243 20.27 12.34 12.09
N ILE A 244 19.28 13.22 11.84
CA ILE A 244 19.03 14.44 12.63
C ILE A 244 18.65 14.13 14.09
N TYR A 245 17.84 13.10 14.32
CA TYR A 245 17.35 12.71 15.64
C TYR A 245 18.09 11.52 16.26
N SER A 246 19.23 11.13 15.69
CA SER A 246 20.00 9.95 16.10
C SER A 246 20.39 9.95 17.58
N GLN A 247 20.67 11.13 18.14
CA GLN A 247 21.05 11.32 19.55
C GLN A 247 19.86 11.69 20.45
N CYS A 248 18.78 12.20 19.86
CA CYS A 248 17.63 12.69 20.61
C CYS A 248 16.34 12.39 19.86
N ASP A 249 15.80 11.19 20.09
CA ASP A 249 14.56 10.75 19.47
C ASP A 249 13.32 11.42 20.12
N PRO A 250 12.51 12.19 19.37
CA PRO A 250 11.36 12.90 19.92
C PRO A 250 10.18 11.99 20.30
N PHE A 251 10.13 10.76 19.77
CA PHE A 251 9.09 9.79 20.09
C PHE A 251 9.31 9.18 21.49
N THR A 252 10.53 8.70 21.76
CA THR A 252 10.93 8.16 23.07
C THR A 252 10.91 9.23 24.16
N LEU A 253 11.18 10.49 23.80
CA LEU A 253 11.07 11.63 24.71
C LEU A 253 9.61 12.02 25.04
N GLY A 254 8.62 11.47 24.34
CA GLY A 254 7.20 11.79 24.56
C GLY A 254 6.76 13.15 24.00
N LYS A 255 7.58 13.78 23.14
CA LYS A 255 7.16 14.99 22.39
C LYS A 255 6.16 14.65 21.29
N ILE A 256 6.18 13.39 20.84
CA ILE A 256 5.31 12.86 19.80
C ILE A 256 4.57 11.64 20.34
N ASN A 257 3.25 11.60 20.13
CA ASN A 257 2.41 10.49 20.60
C ASN A 257 2.39 9.29 19.63
N LYS A 258 2.58 9.52 18.33
CA LYS A 258 2.53 8.48 17.30
C LYS A 258 3.74 8.53 16.36
N PRO A 259 4.31 7.39 15.98
CA PRO A 259 5.51 7.33 15.13
C PRO A 259 5.33 8.06 13.79
N ASP A 260 4.13 8.03 13.20
CA ASP A 260 3.84 8.67 11.91
C ASP A 260 3.83 10.21 11.94
N GLN A 261 3.94 10.83 13.12
CA GLN A 261 4.07 12.29 13.27
C GLN A 261 5.51 12.79 13.17
N ILE A 262 6.50 11.89 13.07
CA ILE A 262 7.93 12.25 13.05
C ILE A 262 8.27 13.24 11.95
N PHE A 263 7.71 13.05 10.74
CA PHE A 263 8.06 13.85 9.58
C PHE A 263 7.41 15.25 9.62
N PRO A 264 6.10 15.40 9.92
CA PRO A 264 5.52 16.71 10.23
C PRO A 264 6.24 17.44 11.37
N TYR A 265 6.63 16.72 12.43
CA TYR A 265 7.34 17.29 13.57
C TYR A 265 8.73 17.81 13.18
N LEU A 266 9.50 17.04 12.39
CA LEU A 266 10.79 17.46 11.84
C LEU A 266 10.68 18.80 11.11
N VAL A 267 9.65 18.94 10.26
CA VAL A 267 9.45 20.16 9.48
C VAL A 267 9.16 21.37 10.38
N THR A 268 8.35 21.18 11.42
CA THR A 268 8.08 22.26 12.39
C THR A 268 9.25 22.61 13.29
N ASP A 269 10.03 21.62 13.71
CA ASP A 269 11.13 21.79 14.66
C ASP A 269 12.34 22.45 13.98
N LYS A 270 12.83 21.84 12.89
CA LYS A 270 14.06 22.27 12.22
C LYS A 270 13.86 23.38 11.21
N PHE A 271 12.70 23.46 10.56
CA PHE A 271 12.44 24.47 9.51
C PHE A 271 11.53 25.61 9.97
N SER A 272 11.41 25.83 11.28
CA SER A 272 10.68 26.98 11.86
C SER A 272 11.23 28.34 11.40
N PHE A 273 12.50 28.42 11.00
CA PHE A 273 13.13 29.65 10.51
C PHE A 273 12.61 30.13 9.15
N LEU A 274 11.93 29.27 8.38
CA LEU A 274 11.29 29.61 7.10
C LEU A 274 9.77 29.79 7.29
N PRO A 275 9.29 31.00 7.60
CA PRO A 275 7.86 31.23 7.79
C PRO A 275 7.10 30.87 6.51
N GLY A 276 6.14 29.96 6.63
CA GLY A 276 5.28 29.50 5.53
C GLY A 276 5.65 28.15 4.93
N LEU A 277 6.88 27.63 5.10
CA LEU A 277 7.27 26.32 4.56
C LEU A 277 6.42 25.18 5.15
N THR A 278 6.21 25.20 6.46
CA THR A 278 5.34 24.25 7.15
C THR A 278 3.90 24.31 6.64
N GLY A 279 3.40 25.51 6.33
CA GLY A 279 2.06 25.69 5.76
C GLY A 279 1.94 25.12 4.34
N VAL A 280 2.95 25.33 3.50
CA VAL A 280 3.04 24.74 2.15
C VAL A 280 3.18 23.22 2.23
N PHE A 281 3.95 22.71 3.18
CA PHE A 281 4.08 21.28 3.41
C PHE A 281 2.75 20.65 3.81
N VAL A 282 2.10 21.19 4.86
CA VAL A 282 0.80 20.70 5.32
C VAL A 282 -0.27 20.85 4.23
N SER A 283 -0.28 21.95 3.46
CA SER A 283 -1.26 22.11 2.37
C SER A 283 -1.05 21.09 1.23
N ALA A 284 0.20 20.75 0.91
CA ALA A 284 0.52 19.67 -0.03
C ALA A 284 -0.06 18.34 0.47
N LEU A 285 0.14 18.02 1.76
CA LEU A 285 -0.40 16.79 2.39
C LEU A 285 -1.94 16.71 2.37
N TYR A 286 -2.62 17.86 2.41
CA TYR A 286 -4.08 17.96 2.36
C TYR A 286 -4.62 17.77 0.93
N GLY A 287 -3.88 18.25 -0.07
CA GLY A 287 -4.27 18.18 -1.48
C GLY A 287 -4.63 16.76 -1.94
N GLY A 288 -3.91 15.74 -1.50
CA GLY A 288 -4.09 14.40 -2.07
C GLY A 288 -5.22 13.63 -1.45
N VAL A 289 -5.52 13.87 -0.18
CA VAL A 289 -6.75 13.36 0.45
C VAL A 289 -7.98 14.03 -0.10
N LEU A 290 -7.92 15.35 -0.31
CA LEU A 290 -8.98 16.10 -0.99
C LEU A 290 -9.29 15.41 -2.33
N ARG A 291 -8.26 15.17 -3.15
CA ARG A 291 -8.38 14.50 -4.44
C ARG A 291 -8.86 13.05 -4.37
N LEU A 292 -8.37 12.23 -3.46
CA LEU A 292 -8.77 10.82 -3.37
C LEU A 292 -10.26 10.70 -3.04
N SER A 293 -10.73 11.55 -2.13
CA SER A 293 -12.14 11.71 -1.83
C SER A 293 -12.89 12.18 -3.08
N VAL A 294 -12.36 13.15 -3.83
CA VAL A 294 -12.96 13.64 -5.08
C VAL A 294 -13.03 12.54 -6.15
N THR A 295 -12.02 11.68 -6.28
CA THR A 295 -11.99 10.61 -7.30
C THR A 295 -13.01 9.52 -6.98
N ASN A 296 -13.17 9.18 -5.70
CA ASN A 296 -14.19 8.23 -5.25
C ASN A 296 -15.62 8.79 -5.22
N SER A 297 -15.76 10.12 -5.23
CA SER A 297 -17.04 10.83 -5.15
C SER A 297 -17.53 11.41 -6.48
N SER A 298 -16.63 11.70 -7.41
CA SER A 298 -16.94 12.36 -8.67
C SER A 298 -17.63 11.41 -9.61
N LEU A 299 -18.79 11.85 -10.10
CA LEU A 299 -19.45 11.34 -11.29
C LEU A 299 -18.69 11.80 -12.55
N SER A 300 -17.40 11.47 -12.62
CA SER A 300 -16.66 11.67 -13.86
C SER A 300 -17.25 10.76 -14.94
N SER A 301 -17.29 11.24 -16.19
CA SER A 301 -17.73 10.50 -17.39
C SER A 301 -17.01 9.14 -17.57
N SER A 302 -15.96 8.89 -16.79
CA SER A 302 -15.19 7.66 -16.71
C SER A 302 -15.71 6.63 -15.71
N GLY A 303 -16.75 6.88 -14.90
CA GLY A 303 -17.37 5.85 -14.04
C GLY A 303 -16.45 5.20 -12.99
N SER A 304 -15.34 5.86 -12.63
CA SER A 304 -14.29 5.34 -11.73
C SER A 304 -14.68 5.30 -10.25
N SER A 305 -15.79 5.94 -9.89
CA SER A 305 -16.16 6.14 -8.49
C SER A 305 -16.81 4.89 -7.91
N ALA A 306 -16.59 4.64 -6.62
CA ALA A 306 -17.25 3.55 -5.91
C ALA A 306 -18.79 3.67 -6.03
N ALA A 307 -19.31 4.89 -6.00
CA ALA A 307 -20.73 5.16 -6.22
C ALA A 307 -21.20 4.86 -7.64
N CYS A 308 -20.37 5.09 -8.67
CA CYS A 308 -20.71 4.73 -10.04
C CYS A 308 -20.65 3.20 -10.27
N LEU A 309 -19.71 2.50 -9.65
CA LEU A 309 -19.68 1.03 -9.70
C LEU A 309 -20.95 0.42 -9.09
N VAL A 310 -21.39 0.92 -7.94
CA VAL A 310 -22.67 0.49 -7.35
C VAL A 310 -23.86 0.84 -8.26
N TRP A 311 -23.81 1.99 -8.93
CA TRP A 311 -24.83 2.35 -9.90
C TRP A 311 -24.88 1.38 -11.09
N GLU A 312 -23.76 1.15 -11.77
CA GLU A 312 -23.66 0.30 -12.96
C GLU A 312 -23.94 -1.18 -12.64
N ASP A 313 -23.39 -1.69 -11.54
CA ASP A 313 -23.43 -3.13 -11.25
C ASP A 313 -24.70 -3.56 -10.49
N PHE A 314 -25.29 -2.69 -9.65
CA PHE A 314 -26.45 -3.03 -8.82
C PHE A 314 -27.73 -2.27 -9.17
N LEU A 315 -27.66 -0.94 -9.34
CA LEU A 315 -28.86 -0.11 -9.43
C LEU A 315 -29.43 -0.06 -10.85
N LYS A 316 -28.59 0.11 -11.87
CA LYS A 316 -28.99 0.30 -13.27
C LYS A 316 -29.85 -0.84 -13.83
N HIS A 317 -29.57 -2.07 -13.39
CA HIS A 317 -30.29 -3.27 -13.80
C HIS A 317 -31.63 -3.47 -13.08
N ARG A 318 -31.94 -2.67 -12.05
CA ARG A 318 -33.22 -2.76 -11.32
C ARG A 318 -34.32 -1.99 -12.06
N PRO A 319 -35.53 -2.55 -12.18
CA PRO A 319 -36.60 -1.99 -13.01
C PRO A 319 -37.10 -0.61 -12.56
N TYR A 320 -36.88 -0.25 -11.29
CA TYR A 320 -37.20 1.08 -10.76
C TYR A 320 -36.20 2.16 -11.21
N PHE A 321 -34.91 1.83 -11.21
CA PHE A 321 -33.84 2.78 -11.50
C PHE A 321 -33.53 2.89 -13.00
N SER A 322 -33.84 1.86 -13.79
CA SER A 322 -33.67 1.86 -15.25
C SER A 322 -34.58 2.88 -15.97
N ARG A 323 -35.59 3.42 -15.28
CA ARG A 323 -36.53 4.42 -15.82
C ARG A 323 -36.17 5.86 -15.42
N LEU A 324 -35.11 6.06 -14.64
CA LEU A 324 -34.72 7.38 -14.15
C LEU A 324 -34.03 8.18 -15.26
N THR A 325 -34.28 9.49 -15.30
CA THR A 325 -33.57 10.41 -16.19
C THR A 325 -32.10 10.57 -15.75
N ASP A 326 -31.18 10.87 -16.67
CA ASP A 326 -29.74 11.08 -16.38
C ASP A 326 -29.49 12.06 -15.22
N ARG A 327 -30.33 13.09 -15.07
CA ARG A 327 -30.28 14.04 -13.95
C ARG A 327 -30.61 13.40 -12.60
N GLN A 328 -31.61 12.52 -12.57
CA GLN A 328 -32.01 11.80 -11.36
C GLN A 328 -30.96 10.74 -11.00
N ALA A 329 -30.44 10.00 -11.99
CA ALA A 329 -29.33 9.07 -11.81
C ALA A 329 -28.10 9.76 -11.20
N THR A 330 -27.74 10.93 -11.74
CA THR A 330 -26.65 11.77 -11.22
C THR A 330 -26.86 12.14 -9.75
N ASN A 331 -28.09 12.51 -9.36
CA ASN A 331 -28.39 12.87 -7.97
C ASN A 331 -28.30 11.67 -7.03
N VAL A 332 -28.72 10.48 -7.47
CA VAL A 332 -28.56 9.24 -6.68
C VAL A 332 -27.08 8.91 -6.48
N ILE A 333 -26.26 9.04 -7.52
CA ILE A 333 -24.82 8.79 -7.42
C ILE A 333 -24.16 9.80 -6.49
N LYS A 334 -24.54 11.09 -6.54
CA LYS A 334 -24.07 12.11 -5.58
C LYS A 334 -24.44 11.76 -4.13
N LEU A 335 -25.65 11.26 -3.87
CA LEU A 335 -26.07 10.83 -2.54
C LEU A 335 -25.24 9.64 -2.06
N LEU A 336 -25.08 8.63 -2.92
CA LEU A 336 -24.32 7.42 -2.59
C LEU A 336 -22.85 7.74 -2.30
N THR A 337 -22.28 8.65 -3.08
CA THR A 337 -20.98 9.25 -2.85
C THR A 337 -20.85 9.82 -1.42
N VAL A 338 -21.80 10.63 -0.97
CA VAL A 338 -21.78 11.21 0.39
C VAL A 338 -21.84 10.11 1.45
N LEU A 339 -22.69 9.10 1.26
CA LEU A 339 -22.78 7.95 2.16
C LEU A 339 -21.44 7.20 2.25
N THR A 340 -20.80 6.90 1.11
CA THR A 340 -19.48 6.22 1.11
C THR A 340 -18.40 7.06 1.77
N GLY A 341 -18.47 8.40 1.68
CA GLY A 341 -17.56 9.30 2.39
C GLY A 341 -17.76 9.30 3.91
N LEU A 342 -19.00 9.23 4.39
CA LEU A 342 -19.30 9.10 5.82
C LEU A 342 -18.80 7.76 6.39
N VAL A 343 -18.97 6.66 5.66
CA VAL A 343 -18.44 5.36 6.09
C VAL A 343 -16.91 5.39 6.08
N ALA A 344 -16.28 6.04 5.09
CA ALA A 344 -14.83 6.20 5.04
C ALA A 344 -14.31 7.01 6.24
N LEU A 345 -15.00 8.08 6.64
CA LEU A 345 -14.69 8.86 7.84
C LEU A 345 -14.73 7.99 9.10
N GLY A 346 -15.78 7.16 9.25
CA GLY A 346 -15.89 6.20 10.34
C GLY A 346 -14.74 5.19 10.37
N SER A 347 -14.36 4.67 9.19
CA SER A 347 -13.22 3.75 9.07
C SER A 347 -11.89 4.42 9.42
N GLY A 348 -11.69 5.70 9.09
CA GLY A 348 -10.49 6.47 9.46
C GLY A 348 -10.32 6.60 10.98
N VAL A 349 -11.42 6.80 11.73
CA VAL A 349 -11.38 6.82 13.21
C VAL A 349 -10.92 5.47 13.75
N LEU A 350 -11.48 4.38 13.22
CA LEU A 350 -11.14 3.01 13.64
C LEU A 350 -9.66 2.70 13.38
N MET A 351 -9.16 3.04 12.19
CA MET A 351 -7.77 2.80 11.80
C MET A 351 -6.78 3.61 12.63
N GLY A 352 -7.17 4.78 13.14
CA GLY A 352 -6.30 5.60 13.99
C GLY A 352 -5.92 4.95 15.32
N GLY A 353 -6.65 3.92 15.75
CA GLY A 353 -6.31 3.12 16.93
C GLY A 353 -5.35 1.95 16.64
N LEU A 354 -5.04 1.68 15.37
CA LEU A 354 -4.26 0.53 14.94
C LEU A 354 -2.86 0.98 14.49
N GLY A 355 -1.80 0.45 15.12
CA GLY A 355 -0.41 0.44 14.63
C GLY A 355 0.13 1.69 13.93
N THR A 356 1.11 1.49 13.03
CA THR A 356 1.58 2.51 12.08
C THR A 356 0.68 2.53 10.85
N ILE A 357 0.51 3.70 10.24
CA ILE A 357 -0.32 3.87 9.03
C ILE A 357 0.12 2.93 7.91
N PHE A 358 1.44 2.80 7.69
CA PHE A 358 1.99 1.92 6.66
C PHE A 358 1.66 0.46 6.89
N LEU A 359 1.86 -0.03 8.13
CA LEU A 359 1.57 -1.41 8.49
C LEU A 359 0.09 -1.72 8.31
N VAL A 360 -0.80 -0.86 8.83
CA VAL A 360 -2.25 -1.06 8.76
C VAL A 360 -2.75 -1.01 7.32
N ALA A 361 -2.24 -0.06 6.51
CA ALA A 361 -2.57 0.02 5.09
C ALA A 361 -2.28 -1.31 4.40
N HIS A 362 -1.08 -1.85 4.55
CA HIS A 362 -0.72 -3.07 3.82
C HIS A 362 -1.36 -4.33 4.40
N THR A 363 -1.50 -4.46 5.72
CA THR A 363 -2.11 -5.67 6.31
C THR A 363 -3.61 -5.75 6.03
N VAL A 364 -4.37 -4.69 6.34
CA VAL A 364 -5.83 -4.69 6.24
C VAL A 364 -6.27 -4.72 4.78
N LEU A 365 -5.63 -3.93 3.92
CA LEU A 365 -6.01 -3.90 2.51
C LEU A 365 -5.62 -5.18 1.78
N SER A 366 -4.51 -5.84 2.17
CA SER A 366 -4.09 -7.13 1.60
C SER A 366 -5.14 -8.24 1.73
N VAL A 367 -6.00 -8.18 2.75
CA VAL A 367 -7.11 -9.13 2.92
C VAL A 367 -8.06 -9.09 1.73
N ILE A 368 -8.24 -7.92 1.11
CA ILE A 368 -9.15 -7.73 -0.02
C ILE A 368 -8.36 -7.79 -1.33
N THR A 369 -7.22 -7.12 -1.41
CA THR A 369 -6.45 -7.00 -2.65
C THR A 369 -5.81 -8.31 -3.08
N GLY A 370 -5.40 -9.18 -2.15
CA GLY A 370 -4.82 -10.48 -2.46
C GLY A 370 -5.80 -11.40 -3.21
N PRO A 371 -6.94 -11.77 -2.59
CA PRO A 371 -7.96 -12.60 -3.24
C PRO A 371 -8.51 -11.97 -4.53
N ARG A 372 -8.69 -10.64 -4.56
CA ARG A 372 -9.12 -9.89 -5.75
C ARG A 372 -8.11 -10.03 -6.88
N SER A 373 -6.84 -9.80 -6.59
CA SER A 373 -5.78 -9.94 -7.59
C SER A 373 -5.66 -11.37 -8.10
N GLY A 374 -5.80 -12.36 -7.21
CA GLY A 374 -5.86 -13.78 -7.57
C GLY A 374 -7.01 -14.10 -8.52
N LEU A 375 -8.20 -13.56 -8.29
CA LEU A 375 -9.39 -13.82 -9.12
C LEU A 375 -9.25 -13.31 -10.55
N PHE A 376 -8.67 -12.12 -10.72
CA PHE A 376 -8.38 -11.57 -12.04
C PHE A 376 -7.24 -12.33 -12.71
N LEU A 377 -6.15 -12.60 -11.98
CA LEU A 377 -5.00 -13.31 -12.55
C LEU A 377 -5.35 -14.76 -12.91
N SER A 378 -6.22 -15.44 -12.15
CA SER A 378 -6.74 -16.76 -12.50
C SER A 378 -7.60 -16.71 -13.76
N GLY A 379 -8.41 -15.65 -13.92
CA GLY A 379 -9.21 -15.45 -15.13
C GLY A 379 -8.33 -15.32 -16.38
N ILE A 380 -7.22 -14.58 -16.26
CA ILE A 380 -6.31 -14.25 -17.35
C ILE A 380 -5.35 -15.40 -17.68
N LEU A 381 -4.77 -16.06 -16.67
CA LEU A 381 -3.71 -17.06 -16.84
C LEU A 381 -4.20 -18.51 -16.83
N LEU A 382 -5.34 -18.80 -16.20
CA LEU A 382 -5.83 -20.17 -15.97
C LEU A 382 -7.14 -20.42 -16.76
N PRO A 383 -7.06 -20.88 -18.02
CA PRO A 383 -8.25 -21.13 -18.85
C PRO A 383 -9.19 -22.21 -18.29
N TRP A 384 -8.66 -23.20 -17.57
CA TRP A 384 -9.45 -24.29 -16.99
C TRP A 384 -10.34 -23.89 -15.81
N VAL A 385 -10.10 -22.73 -15.20
CA VAL A 385 -10.86 -22.29 -14.03
C VAL A 385 -12.29 -21.94 -14.44
N ASN A 386 -13.26 -22.49 -13.71
CA ASN A 386 -14.69 -22.31 -13.90
C ASN A 386 -15.29 -21.34 -12.87
N ALA A 387 -16.52 -20.88 -13.09
CA ALA A 387 -17.18 -19.92 -12.22
C ALA A 387 -17.35 -20.40 -10.77
N LYS A 388 -17.61 -21.70 -10.56
CA LYS A 388 -17.77 -22.30 -9.23
C LYS A 388 -16.44 -22.32 -8.47
N GLY A 389 -15.36 -22.73 -9.13
CA GLY A 389 -14.01 -22.73 -8.56
C GLY A 389 -13.53 -21.33 -8.25
N ALA A 390 -13.74 -20.37 -9.17
CA ALA A 390 -13.46 -18.96 -8.93
C ALA A 390 -14.20 -18.43 -7.69
N LEU A 391 -15.50 -18.71 -7.54
CA LEU A 391 -16.29 -18.27 -6.39
C LEU A 391 -15.80 -18.89 -5.07
N VAL A 392 -15.61 -20.22 -5.04
CA VAL A 392 -15.16 -20.93 -3.83
C VAL A 392 -13.74 -20.51 -3.44
N GLY A 393 -12.81 -20.46 -4.40
CA GLY A 393 -11.43 -20.05 -4.15
C GLY A 393 -11.34 -18.62 -3.63
N PHE A 394 -12.19 -17.75 -4.13
CA PHE A 394 -12.27 -16.38 -3.67
C PHE A 394 -12.81 -16.25 -2.23
N LEU A 395 -13.91 -16.94 -1.90
CA LEU A 395 -14.46 -16.94 -0.54
C LEU A 395 -13.49 -17.54 0.48
N VAL A 396 -12.88 -18.69 0.15
CA VAL A 396 -11.90 -19.35 1.03
C VAL A 396 -10.68 -18.45 1.25
N SER A 397 -10.19 -17.80 0.20
CA SER A 397 -9.03 -16.92 0.31
C SER A 397 -9.31 -15.70 1.19
N ILE A 398 -10.46 -15.04 1.03
CA ILE A 398 -10.85 -13.91 1.89
C ILE A 398 -10.99 -14.34 3.36
N LEU A 399 -11.65 -15.47 3.62
CA LEU A 399 -11.83 -15.98 4.99
C LEU A 399 -10.48 -16.30 5.64
N CYS A 400 -9.58 -16.95 4.91
CA CYS A 400 -8.25 -17.29 5.40
C CYS A 400 -7.39 -16.05 5.63
N SER A 401 -7.34 -15.11 4.68
CA SER A 401 -6.61 -13.85 4.83
C SER A 401 -7.17 -13.00 5.98
N SER A 402 -8.50 -12.97 6.15
CA SER A 402 -9.15 -12.28 7.27
C SER A 402 -8.75 -12.92 8.60
N TRP A 403 -8.78 -14.26 8.68
CA TRP A 403 -8.35 -15.01 9.87
C TRP A 403 -6.89 -14.72 10.24
N MET A 404 -5.99 -14.70 9.25
CA MET A 404 -4.58 -14.39 9.47
C MET A 404 -4.37 -12.96 10.00
N VAL A 405 -5.03 -11.96 9.41
CA VAL A 405 -4.86 -10.56 9.80
C VAL A 405 -5.50 -10.24 11.14
N VAL A 406 -6.72 -10.74 11.40
CA VAL A 406 -7.35 -10.62 12.71
C VAL A 406 -6.48 -11.27 13.77
N GLY A 407 -5.95 -12.45 13.50
CA GLY A 407 -5.08 -13.12 14.45
C GLY A 407 -3.74 -12.41 14.66
N LYS A 408 -3.22 -11.73 13.64
CA LYS A 408 -2.05 -10.85 13.78
C LYS A 408 -2.30 -9.71 14.75
N PHE A 409 -3.44 -9.03 14.67
CA PHE A 409 -3.75 -7.93 15.59
C PHE A 409 -4.06 -8.39 17.02
N LEU A 410 -4.52 -9.63 17.21
CA LEU A 410 -4.89 -10.17 18.53
C LEU A 410 -3.75 -10.89 19.26
N TRP A 411 -2.90 -11.63 18.53
CA TRP A 411 -1.90 -12.54 19.12
C TRP A 411 -0.44 -12.25 18.73
N SER A 412 -0.18 -11.44 17.70
CA SER A 412 1.21 -11.13 17.31
C SER A 412 1.82 -10.09 18.26
N ALA A 413 3.11 -10.26 18.55
CA ALA A 413 3.84 -9.29 19.34
C ALA A 413 3.92 -7.93 18.63
N ALA A 414 4.00 -6.86 19.40
CA ALA A 414 4.28 -5.54 18.85
C ALA A 414 5.61 -5.59 18.08
N PRO A 415 5.70 -4.94 16.92
CA PRO A 415 6.90 -5.01 16.11
C PRO A 415 8.10 -4.38 16.82
N THR A 416 9.23 -5.08 16.78
CA THR A 416 10.49 -4.62 17.35
C THR A 416 11.07 -3.48 16.52
N MET A 417 11.19 -2.29 17.10
CA MET A 417 11.86 -1.13 16.48
C MET A 417 13.38 -1.26 16.64
N LEU A 418 14.15 -0.70 15.71
CA LEU A 418 15.61 -0.56 15.89
C LEU A 418 15.93 0.37 17.07
N PRO A 419 17.10 0.21 17.73
CA PRO A 419 17.43 0.96 18.94
C PRO A 419 17.39 2.47 18.67
N LEU A 420 16.73 3.21 19.55
CA LEU A 420 16.63 4.68 19.56
C LEU A 420 17.42 5.22 20.75
N SER A 421 18.04 6.39 20.61
CA SER A 421 18.83 7.02 21.67
C SER A 421 18.19 8.33 22.15
N VAL A 422 18.32 8.56 23.46
CA VAL A 422 17.87 9.77 24.16
C VAL A 422 19.05 10.53 24.80
N TYR A 423 20.28 10.04 24.59
CA TYR A 423 21.48 10.50 25.29
C TYR A 423 21.76 11.99 25.07
N GLY A 424 21.48 12.52 23.87
CA GLY A 424 21.66 13.93 23.51
C GLY A 424 20.47 14.83 23.84
N CYS A 425 19.37 14.32 24.41
CA CYS A 425 18.20 15.15 24.74
C CYS A 425 18.35 15.95 26.03
N ILE A 426 19.28 15.57 26.92
CA ILE A 426 19.46 16.23 28.21
C ILE A 426 20.30 17.48 28.00
N ASN A 427 19.64 18.63 27.87
CA ASN A 427 20.31 19.90 28.13
C ASN A 427 20.71 19.93 29.60
N THR A 428 22.01 20.05 29.86
CA THR A 428 22.67 20.20 31.16
C THR A 428 22.21 21.41 31.99
N THR A 429 21.15 22.11 31.59
CA THR A 429 20.58 23.28 32.28
C THR A 429 19.37 22.96 33.17
N SER A 430 18.79 21.77 33.11
CA SER A 430 17.61 21.40 33.92
C SER A 430 17.92 20.64 35.22
N ILE A 431 19.19 20.33 35.50
CA ILE A 431 19.59 19.51 36.67
C ILE A 431 19.52 20.28 38.01
N ILE A 432 19.34 21.60 38.03
CA ILE A 432 19.41 22.36 39.30
C ILE A 432 18.09 22.38 40.10
N ASN A 433 16.92 22.08 39.52
CA ASN A 433 15.64 22.35 40.22
C ASN A 433 14.72 21.16 40.50
N THR A 434 15.13 19.92 40.26
CA THR A 434 14.29 18.76 40.63
C THR A 434 14.97 17.97 41.74
N THR A 435 14.86 18.48 42.96
CA THR A 435 15.10 17.69 44.17
C THR A 435 14.19 16.47 44.13
N VAL A 436 14.83 15.32 43.99
CA VAL A 436 14.38 13.94 44.24
C VAL A 436 13.13 13.86 45.13
N THR A 437 11.96 13.65 44.53
CA THR A 437 10.80 13.06 45.20
C THR A 437 10.60 11.65 44.65
N VAL A 438 11.40 10.71 45.17
CA VAL A 438 11.14 9.28 45.01
C VAL A 438 9.87 8.95 45.78
N PHE A 439 8.77 8.77 45.06
CA PHE A 439 7.54 8.18 45.60
C PHE A 439 7.77 6.69 45.82
N THR A 440 7.96 6.32 47.08
CA THR A 440 7.77 4.95 47.55
C THR A 440 6.29 4.58 47.40
N SER A 441 5.97 3.64 46.51
CA SER A 441 4.73 2.88 46.61
C SER A 441 5.09 1.41 46.84
N THR A 442 5.00 1.04 48.12
CA THR A 442 5.09 -0.33 48.62
C THR A 442 3.79 -1.06 48.33
N THR A 443 3.84 -2.13 47.53
CA THR A 443 2.92 -3.26 47.66
C THR A 443 3.73 -4.55 47.81
N ILE A 444 3.27 -5.33 48.78
CA ILE A 444 3.95 -6.41 49.47
C ILE A 444 3.90 -7.70 48.64
N SER A 445 5.04 -8.38 48.47
CA SER A 445 5.10 -9.82 48.69
C SER A 445 6.51 -10.31 49.00
N ASN A 446 6.57 -11.01 50.13
CA ASN A 446 7.71 -11.59 50.80
C ASN A 446 8.57 -12.48 49.89
N HIS A 447 9.90 -12.34 49.96
CA HIS A 447 10.82 -13.47 50.17
C HIS A 447 12.16 -12.97 50.75
N THR A 448 12.33 -13.24 52.04
CA THR A 448 13.56 -13.62 52.78
C THR A 448 14.90 -12.92 52.48
N ILE A 449 15.12 -11.85 53.24
CA ILE A 449 16.33 -11.42 53.99
C ILE A 449 17.59 -12.30 53.85
N PHE A 450 18.71 -11.68 53.45
CA PHE A 450 20.02 -11.96 54.03
C PHE A 450 20.77 -10.65 54.32
N ASN A 451 21.13 -10.46 55.60
CA ASN A 451 21.87 -9.33 56.15
C ASN A 451 23.37 -9.45 55.86
N ALA A 452 24.03 -8.33 55.56
CA ALA A 452 25.44 -8.14 55.92
C ALA A 452 25.65 -6.71 56.45
N THR A 453 26.08 -6.64 57.69
CA THR A 453 26.22 -5.47 58.55
C THR A 453 27.58 -4.76 58.41
N THR A 454 27.53 -3.42 58.37
CA THR A 454 28.42 -2.42 59.00
C THR A 454 29.94 -2.45 58.76
N THR A 455 30.53 -1.29 58.40
CA THR A 455 31.14 -0.32 59.34
C THR A 455 31.80 0.86 58.59
N THR A 456 31.62 2.09 59.08
CA THR A 456 32.46 3.27 58.80
C THR A 456 33.44 3.48 59.97
N PRO A 457 34.55 4.23 59.80
CA PRO A 457 34.51 5.66 60.10
C PRO A 457 35.39 6.60 59.23
N SER A 458 34.91 7.85 59.15
CA SER A 458 35.51 9.15 58.79
C SER A 458 37.04 9.34 58.67
N SER A 459 37.50 10.02 57.61
CA SER A 459 37.94 11.45 57.61
C SER A 459 38.68 11.91 56.33
N THR A 460 38.33 13.13 55.87
CA THR A 460 39.06 14.14 55.06
C THR A 460 39.45 13.88 53.59
N THR A 461 38.83 14.71 52.72
CA THR A 461 39.30 15.29 51.44
C THR A 461 39.84 14.33 50.36
N ASP A 462 39.05 14.10 49.31
CA ASP A 462 39.37 14.64 47.97
C ASP A 462 38.22 14.47 46.96
N TYR A 463 38.19 15.43 46.04
CA TYR A 463 37.31 15.63 44.92
C TYR A 463 37.52 14.53 43.86
N ASN A 464 36.70 13.46 43.80
CA ASN A 464 36.60 12.58 42.61
C ASN A 464 35.48 11.50 42.56
N ASP A 465 34.51 11.45 43.49
CA ASP A 465 33.61 10.28 43.60
C ASP A 465 32.32 10.30 42.73
N THR A 466 32.14 11.25 41.81
CA THR A 466 30.97 11.23 40.91
C THR A 466 31.04 10.15 39.83
N ASN A 467 32.24 9.68 39.47
CA ASN A 467 32.42 8.69 38.40
C ASN A 467 32.27 7.23 38.88
N GLN A 468 32.57 6.94 40.15
CA GLN A 468 32.41 5.57 40.69
C GLN A 468 30.96 5.22 41.01
N ILE A 469 30.13 6.21 41.39
CA ILE A 469 28.71 6.00 41.67
C ILE A 469 27.94 5.80 40.36
N THR A 470 28.34 6.49 39.29
CA THR A 470 27.77 6.24 37.95
C THR A 470 28.16 4.86 37.44
N ASP A 471 29.44 4.48 37.52
CA ASP A 471 29.90 3.18 36.98
C ASP A 471 29.27 1.99 37.71
N SER A 472 29.09 2.08 39.04
CA SER A 472 28.43 1.02 39.83
C SER A 472 26.90 0.97 39.63
N LEU A 473 26.24 2.11 39.36
CA LEU A 473 24.83 2.13 38.93
C LEU A 473 24.66 1.60 37.51
N PHE A 474 25.61 1.86 36.60
CA PHE A 474 25.62 1.31 35.24
C PHE A 474 25.88 -0.19 35.23
N GLU A 475 26.78 -0.70 36.07
CA GLU A 475 27.01 -2.14 36.21
C GLU A 475 25.79 -2.87 36.81
N TYR A 476 25.04 -2.22 37.71
CA TYR A 476 23.78 -2.75 38.28
C TYR A 476 22.60 -2.70 37.29
N VAL A 477 22.54 -1.69 36.42
CA VAL A 477 21.54 -1.61 35.32
C VAL A 477 21.87 -2.60 34.19
N ASP A 478 23.15 -2.80 33.86
CA ASP A 478 23.58 -3.80 32.87
C ASP A 478 23.37 -5.24 33.39
N THR A 479 23.63 -5.51 34.67
CA THR A 479 23.32 -6.84 35.23
C THR A 479 21.82 -7.08 35.33
N THR A 480 20.98 -6.09 35.67
CA THR A 480 19.52 -6.28 35.64
C THR A 480 18.93 -6.36 34.22
N SER A 481 19.56 -5.75 33.22
CA SER A 481 19.28 -5.97 31.79
C SER A 481 19.56 -7.43 31.39
N SER A 482 20.67 -8.00 31.86
CA SER A 482 21.05 -9.39 31.53
C SER A 482 20.14 -10.46 32.14
N TYR A 483 19.48 -10.18 33.27
CA TYR A 483 18.52 -11.11 33.89
C TYR A 483 17.09 -11.01 33.33
N LEU A 484 16.74 -9.97 32.59
CA LEU A 484 15.46 -9.90 31.87
C LEU A 484 15.52 -10.61 30.51
N ASP A 485 16.72 -10.79 29.93
CA ASP A 485 16.91 -11.45 28.64
C ASP A 485 16.80 -12.99 28.70
N GLU A 486 16.94 -13.59 29.88
CA GLU A 486 16.90 -15.05 30.06
C GLU A 486 15.47 -15.62 30.27
N SER A 487 14.44 -14.77 30.16
CA SER A 487 13.02 -15.17 30.17
C SER A 487 12.32 -15.10 28.80
N ALA A 488 13.08 -14.84 27.73
CA ALA A 488 12.58 -14.78 26.34
C ALA A 488 12.76 -16.09 25.55
N THR A 489 13.16 -17.19 26.19
CA THR A 489 13.43 -18.48 25.53
C THR A 489 12.21 -19.40 25.55
N THR A 490 11.12 -18.98 24.91
CA THR A 490 10.12 -19.86 24.25
C THR A 490 9.11 -19.03 23.45
N THR A 491 9.56 -18.14 22.58
CA THR A 491 8.68 -17.63 21.51
C THR A 491 8.47 -18.76 20.50
N THR A 492 7.48 -19.61 20.74
CA THR A 492 6.91 -20.44 19.68
C THR A 492 6.51 -19.50 18.56
N THR A 493 7.26 -19.51 17.44
CA THR A 493 6.98 -18.69 16.26
C THR A 493 5.52 -18.88 15.88
N SER A 494 4.69 -17.87 16.17
CA SER A 494 3.26 -18.00 15.98
C SER A 494 2.95 -17.86 14.50
N LEU A 495 1.95 -18.61 14.02
CA LEU A 495 1.47 -18.48 12.64
C LEU A 495 1.08 -17.03 12.27
N TYR A 496 0.77 -16.22 13.29
CA TYR A 496 0.37 -14.82 13.16
C TYR A 496 1.54 -13.83 13.02
N ASP A 497 2.78 -14.26 13.26
CA ASP A 497 3.97 -13.40 13.17
C ASP A 497 4.50 -13.27 11.73
N VAL A 498 3.87 -13.93 10.75
CA VAL A 498 4.21 -13.81 9.33
C VAL A 498 4.22 -12.34 8.89
N SER A 499 5.25 -11.94 8.16
CA SER A 499 5.39 -10.57 7.66
C SER A 499 4.17 -10.15 6.83
N TYR A 500 3.75 -8.90 7.02
CA TYR A 500 2.62 -8.34 6.26
C TYR A 500 2.89 -8.32 4.76
N CYS A 501 4.16 -8.34 4.34
CA CYS A 501 4.59 -8.40 2.95
C CYS A 501 4.03 -9.62 2.21
N TYR A 502 3.81 -10.74 2.92
CA TYR A 502 3.33 -11.99 2.34
C TYR A 502 1.82 -12.16 2.38
N VAL A 503 1.08 -11.32 3.11
CA VAL A 503 -0.37 -11.50 3.31
C VAL A 503 -1.12 -11.38 1.98
N GLY A 504 -0.83 -10.35 1.19
CA GLY A 504 -1.49 -10.12 -0.10
C GLY A 504 -1.18 -11.22 -1.12
N VAL A 505 0.10 -11.60 -1.24
CA VAL A 505 0.53 -12.68 -2.14
C VAL A 505 0.02 -14.05 -1.68
N GLY A 506 -0.01 -14.30 -0.38
CA GLY A 506 -0.62 -15.50 0.19
C GLY A 506 -2.09 -15.62 -0.19
N GLY A 507 -2.86 -14.53 -0.08
CA GLY A 507 -4.25 -14.48 -0.54
C GLY A 507 -4.40 -14.72 -2.06
N LEU A 508 -3.53 -14.12 -2.87
CA LEU A 508 -3.50 -14.33 -4.32
C LEU A 508 -3.25 -15.81 -4.67
N VAL A 509 -2.20 -16.41 -4.11
CA VAL A 509 -1.82 -17.80 -4.39
C VAL A 509 -2.88 -18.76 -3.88
N LEU A 510 -3.40 -18.55 -2.66
CA LEU A 510 -4.45 -19.39 -2.09
C LEU A 510 -5.72 -19.36 -2.96
N MET A 511 -6.09 -18.19 -3.47
CA MET A 511 -7.22 -18.07 -4.38
C MET A 511 -6.99 -18.91 -5.64
N MET A 512 -5.83 -18.77 -6.29
CA MET A 512 -5.52 -19.50 -7.54
C MET A 512 -5.47 -21.02 -7.33
N LEU A 513 -4.90 -21.48 -6.21
CA LEU A 513 -4.80 -22.89 -5.87
C LEU A 513 -6.18 -23.50 -5.62
N VAL A 514 -6.98 -22.90 -4.73
CA VAL A 514 -8.32 -23.42 -4.41
C VAL A 514 -9.23 -23.35 -5.63
N ALA A 515 -9.17 -22.27 -6.41
CA ALA A 515 -9.95 -22.15 -7.63
C ALA A 515 -9.59 -23.25 -8.64
N SER A 516 -8.29 -23.52 -8.84
CA SER A 516 -7.84 -24.60 -9.73
C SER A 516 -8.30 -25.98 -9.26
N ILE A 517 -8.13 -26.31 -7.98
CA ILE A 517 -8.53 -27.60 -7.41
C ILE A 517 -10.04 -27.81 -7.56
N VAL A 518 -10.84 -26.83 -7.17
CA VAL A 518 -12.31 -26.93 -7.25
C VAL A 518 -12.77 -27.02 -8.71
N SER A 519 -12.16 -26.28 -9.63
CA SER A 519 -12.49 -26.39 -11.05
C SER A 519 -12.12 -27.74 -11.66
N LEU A 520 -11.00 -28.35 -11.25
CA LEU A 520 -10.65 -29.70 -11.69
C LEU A 520 -11.64 -30.75 -11.16
N VAL A 521 -12.15 -30.59 -9.94
CA VAL A 521 -13.14 -31.50 -9.33
C VAL A 521 -14.55 -31.32 -9.90
N THR A 522 -14.96 -30.07 -10.18
CA THR A 522 -16.33 -29.76 -10.62
C THR A 522 -16.53 -29.83 -12.14
N GLY A 523 -15.46 -30.07 -12.89
CA GLY A 523 -15.44 -30.04 -14.35
C GLY A 523 -14.76 -28.75 -14.85
N PRO A 524 -13.57 -28.86 -15.48
CA PRO A 524 -12.88 -27.71 -16.05
C PRO A 524 -13.67 -27.08 -17.21
N THR A 525 -13.49 -25.78 -17.43
CA THR A 525 -14.20 -25.06 -18.49
C THR A 525 -13.78 -25.59 -19.87
N PRO A 526 -14.72 -26.04 -20.73
CA PRO A 526 -14.36 -26.54 -22.05
C PRO A 526 -13.86 -25.39 -22.95
N PRO A 527 -12.85 -25.61 -23.81
CA PRO A 527 -12.25 -24.54 -24.62
C PRO A 527 -13.23 -23.78 -25.54
N LYS A 528 -14.34 -24.43 -25.91
CA LYS A 528 -15.39 -23.85 -26.78
C LYS A 528 -16.21 -22.76 -26.11
N ASP A 529 -16.31 -22.80 -24.78
CA ASP A 529 -17.09 -21.82 -24.00
C ASP A 529 -16.26 -20.60 -23.59
N LEU A 530 -14.97 -20.55 -23.97
CA LEU A 530 -14.12 -19.39 -23.74
C LEU A 530 -14.27 -18.39 -24.89
N GLU A 531 -14.88 -17.25 -24.60
CA GLU A 531 -14.91 -16.09 -25.48
C GLU A 531 -13.48 -15.65 -25.87
N GLU A 532 -13.34 -15.18 -27.11
CA GLU A 532 -12.05 -14.77 -27.67
C GLU A 532 -11.51 -13.51 -26.99
N GLY A 533 -10.19 -13.47 -26.75
CA GLY A 533 -9.53 -12.29 -26.16
C GLY A 533 -9.69 -12.14 -24.64
N VAL A 534 -10.41 -13.03 -23.93
CA VAL A 534 -10.60 -12.94 -22.47
C VAL A 534 -9.46 -13.59 -21.67
N VAL A 535 -8.70 -14.47 -22.30
CA VAL A 535 -7.57 -15.21 -21.71
C VAL A 535 -6.30 -14.91 -22.50
N ASN A 536 -5.14 -14.98 -21.84
CA ASN A 536 -3.86 -14.86 -22.53
C ASN A 536 -3.76 -15.88 -23.69
N PRO A 537 -3.41 -15.44 -24.92
CA PRO A 537 -3.39 -16.31 -26.09
C PRO A 537 -2.46 -17.52 -25.93
N LEU A 538 -1.31 -17.36 -25.25
CA LEU A 538 -0.39 -18.47 -24.98
C LEU A 538 -1.02 -19.52 -24.06
N CYS A 539 -1.68 -19.07 -22.99
CA CYS A 539 -2.37 -19.96 -22.06
C CYS A 539 -3.54 -20.68 -22.74
N ARG A 540 -4.29 -19.98 -23.62
CA ARG A 540 -5.39 -20.57 -24.41
C ARG A 540 -4.88 -21.70 -25.32
N ARG A 541 -3.83 -21.44 -26.11
CA ARG A 541 -3.23 -22.44 -27.03
C ARG A 541 -2.70 -23.66 -26.29
N LEU A 542 -1.96 -23.46 -25.19
CA LEU A 542 -1.45 -24.56 -24.37
C LEU A 542 -2.59 -25.42 -23.80
N TYR A 543 -3.68 -24.78 -23.37
CA TYR A 543 -4.82 -25.47 -22.83
C TYR A 543 -5.63 -26.23 -23.89
N GLN A 544 -5.81 -25.67 -25.08
CA GLN A 544 -6.45 -26.36 -26.22
C GLN A 544 -5.68 -27.64 -26.57
N ARG A 545 -4.34 -27.57 -26.67
CA ARG A 545 -3.48 -28.74 -26.92
C ARG A 545 -3.59 -29.79 -25.82
N ALA A 546 -3.52 -29.37 -24.55
CA ALA A 546 -3.69 -30.28 -23.42
C ALA A 546 -5.08 -30.93 -23.42
N TRP A 547 -6.14 -30.17 -23.74
CA TRP A 547 -7.51 -30.66 -23.80
C TRP A 547 -7.68 -31.75 -24.86
N CYS A 548 -7.16 -31.54 -26.08
CA CYS A 548 -7.17 -32.54 -27.15
C CYS A 548 -6.43 -33.82 -26.77
N TYR A 549 -5.28 -33.68 -26.12
CA TYR A 549 -4.48 -34.81 -25.68
C TYR A 549 -5.23 -35.70 -24.67
N PHE A 550 -5.89 -35.09 -23.68
CA PHE A 550 -6.62 -35.83 -22.65
C PHE A 550 -7.97 -36.36 -23.13
N HIS A 551 -8.66 -35.69 -24.06
CA HIS A 551 -10.02 -36.04 -24.45
C HIS A 551 -10.15 -36.85 -25.73
N LYS A 552 -9.08 -37.04 -26.54
CA LYS A 552 -8.85 -38.03 -27.64
C LYS A 552 -10.00 -38.52 -28.56
N SER A 553 -11.21 -37.98 -28.45
CA SER A 553 -12.48 -38.58 -28.93
C SER A 553 -13.42 -37.55 -29.56
N ALA A 554 -13.08 -36.26 -29.56
CA ALA A 554 -13.79 -35.26 -30.34
C ALA A 554 -12.76 -34.60 -31.24
N SER A 555 -13.01 -34.62 -32.55
CA SER A 555 -12.26 -33.83 -33.54
C SER A 555 -12.02 -32.44 -32.97
N CYS A 556 -10.75 -32.08 -32.82
CA CYS A 556 -10.35 -30.78 -32.30
C CYS A 556 -10.46 -29.78 -33.45
N PRO A 557 -11.49 -28.91 -33.47
CA PRO A 557 -11.80 -28.09 -34.65
C PRO A 557 -10.72 -27.06 -35.01
N TRP A 558 -9.85 -26.77 -34.05
CA TRP A 558 -8.81 -25.73 -34.13
C TRP A 558 -7.49 -26.22 -34.76
N GLU A 559 -7.39 -27.48 -35.18
CA GLU A 559 -6.27 -27.94 -36.04
C GLU A 559 -6.51 -27.56 -37.52
N GLU A 560 -7.78 -27.45 -37.98
CA GLU A 560 -8.10 -27.08 -39.36
C GLU A 560 -7.93 -25.55 -39.59
N GLU A 561 -8.28 -24.71 -38.61
CA GLU A 561 -8.09 -23.23 -38.70
C GLU A 561 -6.61 -22.81 -38.64
N GLU A 562 -5.73 -23.54 -37.94
CA GLU A 562 -4.28 -23.25 -37.93
C GLU A 562 -3.61 -23.67 -39.26
N GLU A 563 -4.07 -24.74 -39.93
CA GLU A 563 -3.59 -25.09 -41.28
C GLU A 563 -4.02 -24.03 -42.31
N GLU A 564 -5.25 -23.52 -42.23
CA GLU A 564 -5.73 -22.43 -43.10
C GLU A 564 -5.02 -21.09 -42.83
N GLU A 565 -4.79 -20.69 -41.57
CA GLU A 565 -4.04 -19.46 -41.25
C GLU A 565 -2.54 -19.57 -41.60
N GLU A 566 -1.92 -20.74 -41.47
CA GLU A 566 -0.53 -20.97 -41.92
C GLU A 566 -0.42 -21.06 -43.45
N GLU A 567 -1.44 -21.55 -44.15
CA GLU A 567 -1.54 -21.49 -45.62
C GLU A 567 -1.78 -20.05 -46.11
N GLU A 568 -2.68 -19.28 -45.49
CA GLU A 568 -2.90 -17.86 -45.83
C GLU A 568 -1.68 -17.00 -45.51
N ALA A 569 -0.92 -17.30 -44.45
CA ALA A 569 0.33 -16.62 -44.14
C ALA A 569 1.46 -16.96 -45.14
N ARG A 570 1.47 -18.18 -45.71
CA ARG A 570 2.39 -18.56 -46.80
C ARG A 570 1.99 -17.92 -48.13
N ASP A 571 0.71 -17.92 -48.47
CA ASP A 571 0.20 -17.32 -49.71
C ASP A 571 0.27 -15.77 -49.68
N GLY A 572 0.16 -15.17 -48.49
CA GLY A 572 0.33 -13.73 -48.27
C GLY A 572 1.77 -13.23 -48.45
N GLU A 573 2.79 -14.08 -48.26
CA GLU A 573 4.19 -13.75 -48.56
C GLU A 573 4.51 -13.83 -50.06
N GLU A 574 3.81 -14.67 -50.84
CA GLU A 574 3.97 -14.74 -52.31
C GLU A 574 3.18 -13.65 -53.07
N GLY A 575 2.10 -13.13 -52.50
CA GLY A 575 1.26 -12.09 -53.11
C GLY A 575 1.78 -10.64 -53.02
N HIS A 576 2.86 -10.38 -52.28
CA HIS A 576 3.33 -9.01 -52.01
C HIS A 576 4.32 -8.47 -53.07
N VAL A 577 3.97 -8.62 -54.35
CA VAL A 577 4.52 -7.79 -55.45
C VAL A 577 3.35 -7.36 -56.33
N MET A 578 2.59 -6.35 -55.91
CA MET A 578 2.03 -5.26 -56.75
C MET A 578 0.91 -4.49 -56.02
N MET A 579 1.05 -3.16 -56.03
CA MET A 579 -0.01 -2.13 -56.03
C MET A 579 -0.55 -1.54 -54.70
N SER A 580 0.08 -0.42 -54.31
CA SER A 580 -0.45 0.94 -54.00
C SER A 580 -1.77 1.19 -53.23
N ASP A 581 -1.57 2.04 -52.20
CA ASP A 581 -2.35 3.18 -51.67
C ASP A 581 -3.31 3.04 -50.47
N PRO A 582 -3.28 4.02 -49.52
CA PRO A 582 -3.94 3.91 -48.22
C PRO A 582 -5.30 4.62 -48.21
N ALA A 583 -6.36 3.90 -47.81
CA ALA A 583 -7.68 4.49 -47.57
C ALA A 583 -8.03 4.51 -46.07
N ASP A 584 -8.49 5.70 -45.69
CA ASP A 584 -8.96 6.21 -44.42
C ASP A 584 -10.06 5.34 -43.76
N SER A 585 -9.97 5.10 -42.45
CA SER A 585 -11.12 4.67 -41.64
C SER A 585 -11.03 5.22 -40.21
N SER A 586 -11.50 6.46 -40.08
CA SER A 586 -11.75 7.13 -38.80
C SER A 586 -12.93 6.49 -38.06
N LEU A 587 -12.66 5.58 -37.11
CA LEU A 587 -13.66 5.15 -36.15
C LEU A 587 -13.81 6.22 -35.04
N HIS A 588 -14.94 6.92 -35.04
CA HIS A 588 -15.33 7.86 -34.00
C HIS A 588 -15.43 7.16 -32.64
N ARG A 589 -14.48 7.43 -31.73
CA ARG A 589 -14.67 7.23 -30.28
C ARG A 589 -15.23 8.51 -29.65
N PRO A 590 -16.14 8.42 -28.66
CA PRO A 590 -16.51 9.57 -27.86
C PRO A 590 -15.28 10.06 -27.09
N LYS A 591 -14.97 11.34 -27.27
CA LYS A 591 -13.91 12.04 -26.53
C LYS A 591 -14.36 12.19 -25.07
N VAL A 592 -13.55 11.66 -24.15
CA VAL A 592 -13.61 11.93 -22.70
C VAL A 592 -12.89 13.23 -22.39
#